data_AF-A0A534ZI23-F1
#
_entry.id   AF-A0A534ZI23-F1
#
_cell.length_a   1.000
_cell.length_b   1.000
_cell.length_c   1.000
_cell.angle_alpha   90.00
_cell.angle_beta   90.00
_cell.angle_gamma   90.00
#
_symmetry.space_group_name_H-M   'P 1'
#
loop_
_entity.id
_entity.type
_entity.pdbx_description
1 polymer ?
#
loop_
_entity_poly.entity_id
_entity_poly.type
_entity_poly.pdbx_seq_one_letter_code
_entity_poly.pdbx_strand_id
1 'polypeptide(L)' 'MRLKVAGVALAFAALVFGTVLVFQAFDRDSHSASDTIRPFLITMGPVWALAIAAATVLLQRKRS' A
#
# COMPACT_ATOMS: atom_id res chain seq x y z
N MET A 1 22.38 5.06 -0.87
CA MET A 1 21.47 4.28 -1.75
C MET A 1 20.89 3.07 -1.03
N ARG A 2 21.71 2.18 -0.43
CA ARG A 2 21.24 1.00 0.32
C ARG A 2 20.23 1.31 1.44
N LEU A 3 20.45 2.35 2.24
CA LEU A 3 19.53 2.75 3.31
C LEU A 3 18.15 3.21 2.79
N LYS A 4 18.12 3.96 1.68
CA LYS A 4 16.86 4.39 1.04
C LYS A 4 16.07 3.20 0.51
N VAL A 5 16.75 2.24 -0.11
CA VAL A 5 16.14 0.99 -0.60
C VAL A 5 15.58 0.18 0.57
N ALA A 6 16.34 0.00 1.65
CA ALA A 6 15.89 -0.72 2.83
C ALA A 6 14.69 -0.02 3.50
N GLY A 7 14.71 1.31 3.62
CA GLY A 7 13.59 2.08 4.16
C GLY A 7 12.33 1.97 3.32
N VAL A 8 12.44 2.06 1.98
CA VAL A 8 11.31 1.86 1.08
C VAL A 8 10.77 0.43 1.18
N ALA A 9 11.64 -0.58 1.20
CA ALA A 9 11.23 -1.98 1.35
C ALA A 9 10.47 -2.22 2.66
N LEU A 10 10.96 -1.65 3.77
CA LEU A 10 10.27 -1.73 5.07
C LEU A 10 8.91 -1.03 5.03
N ALA A 11 8.82 0.14 4.40
CA ALA A 11 7.54 0.85 4.23
C ALA A 11 6.53 0.05 3.40
N PHE A 12 6.97 -0.61 2.31
CA PHE A 12 6.11 -1.50 1.53
C PHE A 12 5.66 -2.73 2.34
N ALA A 13 6.55 -3.32 3.14
CA ALA A 13 6.17 -4.44 4.01
C ALA A 13 5.09 -4.01 5.02
N ALA A 14 5.25 -2.84 5.64
CA ALA A 14 4.23 -2.26 6.52
C ALA A 14 2.92 -1.97 5.77
N LEU A 15 2.98 -1.46 4.54
CA LEU A 15 1.80 -1.21 3.71
C LEU A 15 1.06 -2.50 3.37
N VAL A 16 1.76 -3.58 3.01
CA VAL A 16 1.15 -4.90 2.78
C VAL A 16 0.47 -5.41 4.03
N PHE A 17 1.15 -5.34 5.18
CA PHE A 17 0.57 -5.76 6.46
C PHE A 17 -0.70 -4.95 6.80
N GLY A 18 -0.64 -3.62 6.67
CA GLY A 18 -1.81 -2.76 6.86
C GLY A 18 -2.93 -3.05 5.87
N THR A 19 -2.60 -3.35 4.61
CA THR A 19 -3.57 -3.75 3.58
C THR A 19 -4.38 -4.98 4.03
N VAL A 20 -3.71 -5.99 4.59
CA VAL A 20 -4.38 -7.20 5.11
C VAL A 20 -5.29 -6.87 6.30
N LEU A 21 -4.84 -6.01 7.22
CA LEU A 21 -5.66 -5.60 8.36
C LEU A 21 -6.90 -4.82 7.93
N VAL A 22 -6.77 -3.92 6.95
CA VAL A 22 -7.91 -3.16 6.40
C VAL A 22 -8.88 -4.09 5.67
N PHE A 23 -8.37 -5.05 4.91
CA PHE A 23 -9.23 -6.06 4.27
C PHE A 23 -10.04 -6.83 5.31
N GLN A 24 -9.39 -7.35 6.36
CA GLN A 24 -10.09 -8.05 7.45
C GLN A 24 -11.11 -7.15 8.16
N ALA A 25 -10.82 -5.86 8.30
CA ALA A 25 -11.76 -4.92 8.90
C ALA A 25 -13.04 -4.75 8.06
N PHE A 26 -12.92 -4.70 6.73
CA PHE A 26 -14.09 -4.66 5.85
C PHE A 26 -14.82 -6.00 5.73
N ASP A 27 -14.08 -7.11 5.83
CA ASP A 27 -14.64 -8.46 5.65
C ASP A 27 -15.49 -8.92 6.84
N ARG A 28 -15.17 -8.45 8.06
CA ARG A 28 -15.81 -8.88 9.34
C ARG A 28 -17.33 -8.78 9.37
N ASP A 29 -17.91 -7.77 8.72
CA ASP A 29 -19.36 -7.52 8.71
C ASP A 29 -19.97 -7.67 7.29
N SER A 30 -19.24 -8.32 6.38
CA SER A 30 -19.65 -8.47 4.98
C SER A 30 -20.68 -9.58 4.78
N HIS A 31 -21.68 -9.33 3.93
CA HIS A 31 -22.69 -10.34 3.53
C HIS A 31 -22.43 -10.87 2.11
N SER A 32 -21.48 -10.26 1.39
CA SER A 32 -21.02 -10.68 0.07
C SER A 32 -19.60 -10.21 -0.20
N ALA A 33 -18.90 -10.89 -1.11
CA ALA A 33 -17.55 -10.49 -1.52
C ALA A 33 -17.50 -9.08 -2.14
N SER A 34 -18.58 -8.64 -2.80
CA SER A 34 -18.65 -7.27 -3.35
C SER A 34 -18.67 -6.20 -2.26
N ASP A 35 -19.27 -6.49 -1.10
CA ASP A 35 -19.35 -5.56 0.03
C ASP A 35 -17.99 -5.35 0.70
N THR A 36 -17.11 -6.35 0.65
CA THR A 36 -15.70 -6.22 1.08
C THR A 36 -14.86 -5.53 0.00
N ILE A 37 -14.90 -6.04 -1.23
CA ILE A 37 -13.95 -5.66 -2.29
C ILE A 37 -14.14 -4.21 -2.74
N ARG A 38 -15.39 -3.75 -2.87
CA ARG A 38 -15.68 -2.39 -3.37
C ARG A 38 -15.09 -1.30 -2.47
N PRO A 39 -15.43 -1.21 -1.16
CA PRO A 39 -14.85 -0.18 -0.30
C PRO A 39 -13.34 -0.37 -0.12
N PHE A 40 -12.86 -1.61 -0.08
CA PHE A 40 -11.43 -1.92 0.03
C PHE A 40 -10.62 -1.36 -1.13
N LEU A 41 -11.04 -1.59 -2.37
CA LEU A 41 -10.32 -1.07 -3.54
C LEU A 41 -10.38 0.46 -3.63
N ILE A 42 -11.50 1.06 -3.26
CA ILE A 42 -11.67 2.52 -3.23
C ILE A 42 -10.72 3.16 -2.22
N THR A 43 -10.48 2.52 -1.07
CA THR A 43 -9.56 3.04 -0.04
C THR A 43 -8.10 2.70 -0.35
N MET A 44 -7.79 1.45 -0.64
CA MET A 44 -6.40 0.99 -0.77
C MET A 44 -5.78 1.31 -2.13
N GLY A 45 -6.58 1.35 -3.20
CA GLY A 45 -6.10 1.67 -4.55
C GLY A 45 -5.34 3.00 -4.62
N PRO A 46 -5.94 4.12 -4.16
CA PRO A 46 -5.25 5.41 -4.10
C PRO A 46 -4.00 5.41 -3.22
N VAL A 47 -4.02 4.70 -2.08
CA VAL A 47 -2.88 4.61 -1.15
C VAL A 47 -1.69 3.92 -1.83
N TRP A 48 -1.93 2.81 -2.53
CA TRP A 48 -0.89 2.10 -3.28
C TRP A 48 -0.33 2.94 -4.43
N ALA A 49 -1.19 3.66 -5.17
CA ALA A 49 -0.75 4.55 -6.24
C ALA A 49 0.21 5.63 -5.71
N LEU A 50 -0.14 6.28 -4.59
CA LEU A 50 0.70 7.27 -3.94
C LEU A 50 2.01 6.68 -3.40
N ALA A 51 1.94 5.51 -2.77
CA ALA A 51 3.13 4.84 -2.24
C ALA A 51 4.16 4.51 -3.34
N ILE A 52 3.68 4.01 -4.49
CA ILE A 52 4.52 3.72 -5.65
C ILE A 52 5.11 5.01 -6.22
N ALA A 53 4.29 6.05 -6.41
CA ALA A 53 4.77 7.35 -6.89
C ALA A 53 5.86 7.92 -5.98
N ALA A 54 5.64 7.92 -4.66
CA ALA A 54 6.64 8.38 -3.69
C ALA A 54 7.93 7.53 -3.74
N ALA A 55 7.80 6.21 -3.81
CA ALA A 55 8.94 5.30 -3.88
C ALA A 55 9.78 5.54 -5.14
N THR A 56 9.15 5.74 -6.30
CA THR A 56 9.88 6.05 -7.54
C THR A 56 10.70 7.33 -7.40
N VAL A 57 10.14 8.41 -6.84
CA VAL A 57 10.86 9.66 -6.59
C VAL A 57 12.00 9.47 -5.59
N LEU A 58 11.78 8.72 -4.50
CA LEU A 58 12.80 8.51 -3.45
C LEU A 58 13.98 7.64 -3.91
N LEU A 59 13.71 6.68 -4.81
CA LEU A 59 14.70 5.74 -5.34
C LEU A 59 15.39 6.23 -6.61
N GLN A 60 14.86 7.27 -7.27
CA GLN A 60 15.55 7.92 -8.39
C GLN A 60 16.95 8.39 -7.94
N ARG A 61 17.98 7.86 -8.60
CA ARG A 61 19.35 8.31 -8.42
C ARG A 61 19.47 9.67 -9.11
N LYS A 62 19.73 10.73 -8.34
CA LYS A 62 20.01 12.06 -8.88
C LYS A 62 21.18 11.93 -9.87
N ARG A 63 20.91 11.99 -11.18
CA ARG A 63 21.91 12.17 -12.21
C ARG A 63 22.22 13.66 -12.21
N SER A 64 23.15 14.07 -11.34
CA SER A 64 23.78 15.37 -11.38
C SER A 64 25.16 15.24 -11.99
#